data_AF-A0A4Q6E017-F1
#
_entry.id   AF-A0A4Q6E017-F1
#
_cell.length_a   1.000
_cell.length_b   1.000
_cell.length_c   1.000
_cell.angle_alpha   90.00
_cell.angle_beta   90.00
_cell.angle_gamma   90.00
#
_symmetry.space_group_name_H-M   'P 1'
#
loop_
_entity.id
_entity.type
_entity.pdbx_description
1 polymer ?
#
loop_
_entity_poly.entity_id
_entity_poly.type
_entity_poly.pdbx_seq_one_letter_code
_entity_poly.pdbx_strand_id
1 'polypeptide(L)'
;FYIVDFILKRVFPKVPGLKKLYFLITNGRNRALSEIEIYGRLNCCGFTLVDSKLINNLLYFVAIKIKAPAYDHHATYGPLIRLNRVGQNGNIIRVYKLRTMFAYSEYLQETIYKQQSLQEGGKFKNDPRISTIGAIFRKCWLDELPMIYNMLTGEIKIVGVRPLSQHYYSLYPERVQQLRIKTKPGLIPPFYADMPKTLDEIVASEERYIHQYLKKPFQTDIKYFFKATYNILIKQARSK
;
A
#
# COMPACT_ATOMS: atom_id res chain seq x y z
N PHE A 1 -8.52 -19.51 -22.98
CA PHE A 1 -8.77 -18.15 -23.50
C PHE A 1 -8.68 -17.05 -22.43
N TYR A 2 -9.42 -17.13 -21.32
CA TYR A 2 -9.46 -16.04 -20.30
C TYR A 2 -8.11 -15.71 -19.62
N ILE A 3 -7.26 -16.69 -19.30
CA ILE A 3 -5.97 -16.44 -18.62
C ILE A 3 -5.00 -15.71 -19.54
N VAL A 4 -4.89 -16.16 -20.80
CA VAL A 4 -4.02 -15.54 -21.81
C VAL A 4 -4.49 -14.11 -22.11
N ASP A 5 -5.80 -13.92 -22.28
CA ASP A 5 -6.39 -12.59 -22.49
C ASP A 5 -6.13 -11.66 -21.30
N PHE A 6 -6.29 -12.16 -20.07
CA PHE A 6 -5.99 -11.42 -18.85
C PHE A 6 -4.51 -10.99 -18.81
N ILE A 7 -3.59 -11.90 -19.06
CA ILE A 7 -2.15 -11.62 -19.05
C ILE A 7 -1.79 -10.58 -20.12
N LEU A 8 -2.23 -10.79 -21.36
CA LEU A 8 -1.91 -9.90 -22.49
C LEU A 8 -2.55 -8.51 -22.33
N LYS A 9 -3.82 -8.41 -21.94
CA LYS A 9 -4.54 -7.12 -21.94
C LYS A 9 -4.46 -6.37 -20.62
N ARG A 10 -4.24 -7.04 -19.48
CA ARG A 10 -4.20 -6.40 -18.15
C ARG A 10 -2.80 -6.36 -17.53
N VAL A 11 -1.96 -7.37 -17.77
CA VAL A 11 -0.63 -7.47 -17.13
C VAL A 11 0.45 -6.84 -18.01
N PHE A 12 0.57 -7.25 -19.28
CA PHE A 12 1.62 -6.77 -20.19
C PHE A 12 1.72 -5.23 -20.30
N PRO A 13 0.60 -4.47 -20.40
CA PRO A 13 0.67 -3.01 -20.51
C PRO A 13 1.23 -2.31 -19.26
N LYS A 14 1.29 -3.03 -18.12
CA LYS A 14 1.69 -2.52 -16.81
C LYS A 14 3.10 -2.94 -16.40
N VAL A 15 3.70 -3.94 -17.07
CA VAL A 15 5.05 -4.44 -16.73
C VAL A 15 6.11 -3.77 -17.62
N PRO A 16 7.19 -3.21 -17.02
CA PRO A 16 8.31 -2.68 -17.81
C PRO A 16 8.87 -3.74 -18.79
N GLY A 17 9.20 -3.33 -20.02
CA GLY A 17 9.61 -4.26 -21.09
C GLY A 17 8.41 -4.80 -21.88
N LEU A 18 7.54 -5.58 -21.23
CA LEU A 18 6.32 -6.13 -21.86
C LEU A 18 5.36 -5.05 -22.35
N LYS A 19 5.35 -3.90 -21.67
CA LYS A 19 4.59 -2.72 -22.10
C LYS A 19 4.96 -2.30 -23.53
N LYS A 20 6.25 -2.23 -23.86
CA LYS A 20 6.72 -1.82 -25.19
C LYS A 20 6.22 -2.80 -26.26
N LEU A 21 6.38 -4.10 -26.00
CA LEU A 21 5.91 -5.16 -26.88
C LEU A 21 4.39 -5.10 -27.09
N TYR A 22 3.61 -4.92 -26.02
CA TYR A 22 2.17 -4.78 -26.09
C TYR A 22 1.75 -3.60 -26.98
N PHE A 23 2.33 -2.42 -26.77
CA PHE A 23 1.98 -1.23 -27.56
C PHE A 23 2.43 -1.35 -29.02
N LEU A 24 3.53 -2.05 -29.29
CA LEU A 24 3.98 -2.34 -30.66
C LEU A 24 3.01 -3.26 -31.40
N ILE A 25 2.45 -4.27 -30.72
CA ILE A 25 1.52 -5.23 -31.33
C ILE A 25 0.10 -4.65 -31.45
N THR A 26 -0.35 -3.90 -30.44
CA THR A 26 -1.76 -3.48 -30.35
C THR A 26 -2.02 -2.04 -30.76
N ASN A 27 -0.98 -1.22 -30.95
CA ASN A 27 -1.09 0.23 -31.10
C ASN A 27 -1.96 0.89 -30.00
N GLY A 28 -2.00 0.28 -28.81
CA GLY A 28 -2.81 0.73 -27.68
C GLY A 28 -4.32 0.43 -27.79
N ARG A 29 -4.77 -0.25 -28.85
CA ARG A 29 -6.18 -0.66 -29.01
C ARG A 29 -6.52 -1.84 -28.10
N ASN A 30 -7.80 -1.96 -27.75
CA ASN A 30 -8.35 -3.08 -26.93
C ASN A 30 -7.68 -3.25 -25.55
N ARG A 31 -7.26 -2.15 -24.93
CA ARG A 31 -6.75 -2.19 -23.56
C ARG A 31 -7.89 -2.37 -22.57
N ALA A 32 -7.78 -3.41 -21.73
CA ALA A 32 -8.72 -3.63 -20.65
C ALA A 32 -8.40 -2.70 -19.47
N LEU A 33 -9.25 -1.70 -19.24
CA LEU A 33 -9.19 -0.81 -18.08
C LEU A 33 -10.35 -1.14 -17.13
N SER A 34 -10.08 -1.12 -15.82
CA SER A 34 -11.17 -1.14 -14.85
C SER A 34 -11.80 0.25 -14.75
N GLU A 35 -13.06 0.30 -14.39
CA GLU A 35 -13.81 1.53 -14.14
C GLU A 35 -13.06 2.46 -13.15
N ILE A 36 -12.56 1.90 -12.05
CA ILE A 36 -11.74 2.64 -11.07
C ILE A 36 -10.45 3.22 -11.70
N GLU A 37 -9.79 2.50 -12.60
CA GLU A 37 -8.60 3.02 -13.30
C GLU A 37 -8.99 4.15 -14.27
N ILE A 38 -10.16 4.08 -14.91
CA ILE A 38 -10.69 5.15 -15.77
C ILE A 38 -10.95 6.40 -14.94
N TYR A 39 -11.68 6.28 -13.83
CA TYR A 39 -12.00 7.42 -12.96
C TYR A 39 -10.75 8.03 -12.34
N GLY A 40 -9.80 7.20 -11.91
CA GLY A 40 -8.52 7.68 -11.39
C GLY A 40 -7.74 8.50 -12.43
N ARG A 41 -7.73 8.05 -13.70
CA ARG A 41 -7.11 8.79 -14.80
C ARG A 41 -7.82 10.12 -15.06
N LEU A 42 -9.15 10.15 -15.05
CA LEU A 42 -9.93 11.39 -15.19
C LEU A 42 -9.59 12.38 -14.07
N ASN A 43 -9.57 11.93 -12.81
CA ASN A 43 -9.23 12.78 -11.66
C ASN A 43 -7.80 13.31 -11.72
N CYS A 44 -6.85 12.47 -12.13
CA CYS A 44 -5.46 12.88 -12.39
C CYS A 44 -5.38 13.98 -13.46
N CYS A 45 -6.21 13.92 -14.49
CA CYS A 45 -6.33 14.97 -15.52
C CYS A 45 -7.17 16.18 -15.08
N GLY A 46 -7.62 16.23 -13.82
CA GLY A 46 -8.38 17.34 -13.25
C GLY A 46 -9.90 17.30 -13.48
N PHE A 47 -10.42 16.16 -13.97
CA PHE A 47 -11.85 15.94 -14.16
C PHE A 47 -12.48 15.23 -12.96
N THR A 48 -13.65 15.66 -12.54
CA THR A 48 -14.50 14.90 -11.61
C THR A 48 -15.59 14.17 -12.38
N LEU A 49 -15.88 12.95 -11.97
CA LEU A 49 -17.03 12.20 -12.48
C LEU A 49 -18.32 12.83 -11.93
N VAL A 50 -19.31 13.03 -12.80
CA VAL A 50 -20.66 13.50 -12.42
C VAL A 50 -21.62 12.32 -12.41
N ASP A 51 -21.61 11.53 -13.48
CA ASP A 51 -22.48 10.37 -13.62
C ASP A 51 -21.83 9.31 -14.53
N SER A 52 -22.27 8.07 -14.40
CA SER A 52 -21.85 6.96 -15.25
C SER A 52 -22.93 5.89 -15.36
N LYS A 53 -23.14 5.37 -16.57
CA LYS A 53 -24.16 4.36 -16.85
C LYS A 53 -23.65 3.30 -17.81
N LEU A 54 -23.92 2.04 -17.48
CA LEU A 54 -23.67 0.91 -18.36
C LEU A 54 -24.92 0.68 -19.24
N ILE A 55 -24.77 0.79 -20.56
CA ILE A 55 -25.84 0.54 -21.53
C ILE A 55 -25.29 -0.38 -22.60
N ASN A 56 -25.92 -1.53 -22.83
CA ASN A 56 -25.51 -2.52 -23.84
C ASN A 56 -24.00 -2.88 -23.75
N ASN A 57 -23.52 -3.14 -22.54
CA ASN A 57 -22.12 -3.44 -22.22
C ASN A 57 -21.11 -2.32 -22.54
N LEU A 58 -21.57 -1.11 -22.85
CA LEU A 58 -20.75 0.08 -23.00
C LEU A 58 -20.92 0.98 -21.79
N LEU A 59 -19.80 1.35 -21.17
CA LEU A 59 -19.78 2.30 -20.06
C LEU A 59 -19.76 3.72 -20.61
N TYR A 60 -20.85 4.45 -20.41
CA TYR A 60 -20.94 5.88 -20.65
C TYR A 60 -20.67 6.62 -19.35
N PHE A 61 -20.02 7.78 -19.43
CA PHE A 61 -19.75 8.63 -18.28
C PHE A 61 -19.74 10.10 -18.65
N VAL A 62 -20.14 10.94 -17.70
CA VAL A 62 -20.10 12.40 -17.79
C VAL A 62 -19.09 12.90 -16.77
N ALA A 63 -18.15 13.73 -17.21
CA ALA A 63 -17.12 14.29 -16.34
C ALA A 63 -16.93 15.79 -16.62
N ILE A 64 -16.69 16.55 -15.56
CA ILE A 64 -16.48 18.01 -15.64
C ILE A 64 -15.06 18.32 -15.18
N LYS A 65 -14.38 19.23 -15.88
CA LYS A 65 -13.05 19.71 -15.49
C LYS A 65 -13.20 20.72 -14.36
N ILE A 66 -12.62 20.41 -13.19
CA ILE A 66 -12.74 21.25 -11.99
C ILE A 66 -11.38 21.77 -11.49
N LYS A 67 -10.28 21.18 -11.94
CA LYS A 67 -8.92 21.57 -11.52
C LYS A 67 -7.91 21.35 -12.64
N ALA A 68 -6.72 21.91 -12.47
CA ALA A 68 -5.58 21.59 -13.32
C ALA A 68 -5.17 20.12 -13.14
N PRO A 69 -4.61 19.47 -14.17
CA PRO A 69 -4.05 18.14 -14.04
C PRO A 69 -2.97 18.08 -12.95
N ALA A 70 -2.98 16.99 -12.17
CA ALA A 70 -1.99 16.70 -11.15
C ALA A 70 -1.33 15.37 -11.48
N TYR A 71 -0.06 15.40 -11.87
CA TYR A 71 0.71 14.21 -12.21
C TYR A 71 1.77 13.96 -11.15
N ASP A 72 1.76 12.78 -10.55
CA ASP A 72 2.92 12.28 -9.82
C ASP A 72 3.98 11.78 -10.82
N HIS A 73 5.05 12.56 -10.98
CA HIS A 73 6.16 12.26 -11.87
C HIS A 73 6.94 10.99 -11.49
N HIS A 74 6.69 10.41 -10.31
CA HIS A 74 7.30 9.17 -9.83
C HIS A 74 6.32 7.99 -9.76
N ALA A 75 5.08 8.16 -10.21
CA ALA A 75 4.07 7.12 -10.13
C ALA A 75 4.45 5.88 -10.98
N THR A 76 4.53 4.73 -10.32
CA THR A 76 4.76 3.44 -10.97
C THR A 76 3.44 2.68 -11.08
N TYR A 77 2.81 2.65 -12.26
CA TYR A 77 1.52 1.97 -12.47
C TYR A 77 1.62 0.45 -12.69
N GLY A 78 2.81 -0.12 -12.49
CA GLY A 78 3.07 -1.55 -12.61
C GLY A 78 2.70 -2.36 -11.37
N PRO A 79 2.88 -3.70 -11.41
CA PRO A 79 2.57 -4.58 -10.31
C PRO A 79 3.52 -4.44 -9.12
N LEU A 80 4.75 -3.97 -9.34
CA LEU A 80 5.69 -3.65 -8.27
C LEU A 80 5.63 -2.14 -7.98
N ILE A 81 5.43 -1.78 -6.72
CA ILE A 81 5.45 -0.40 -6.24
C ILE A 81 6.64 -0.17 -5.32
N ARG A 82 7.17 1.05 -5.36
CA ARG A 82 8.23 1.54 -4.48
C ARG A 82 7.65 2.65 -3.63
N LEU A 83 7.80 2.56 -2.32
CA LEU A 83 7.26 3.51 -1.37
C LEU A 83 8.40 4.10 -0.55
N ASN A 84 8.51 5.43 -0.54
CA ASN A 84 9.45 6.12 0.33
C ASN A 84 8.96 6.03 1.78
N ARG A 85 9.86 5.60 2.67
CA ARG A 85 9.59 5.39 4.09
C ARG A 85 10.75 5.88 4.94
N VAL A 86 10.45 6.30 6.15
CA VAL A 86 11.46 6.73 7.14
C VAL A 86 12.14 5.48 7.72
N GLY A 87 13.46 5.41 7.58
CA GLY A 87 14.32 4.34 8.06
C GLY A 87 15.14 4.74 9.29
N GLN A 88 16.17 3.95 9.58
CA GLN A 88 17.11 4.24 10.67
C GLN A 88 17.87 5.57 10.39
N ASN A 89 18.16 6.31 11.45
CA ASN A 89 18.77 7.64 11.45
C ASN A 89 17.99 8.71 10.67
N GLY A 90 16.71 8.47 10.37
CA GLY A 90 15.87 9.39 9.60
C GLY A 90 16.06 9.28 8.08
N ASN A 91 16.91 8.36 7.61
CA ASN A 91 17.16 8.17 6.18
C ASN A 91 15.91 7.67 5.47
N ILE A 92 15.64 8.19 4.26
CA ILE A 92 14.54 7.71 3.44
C ILE A 92 14.95 6.43 2.71
N ILE A 93 14.27 5.33 3.01
CA ILE A 93 14.44 4.03 2.36
C ILE A 93 13.31 3.75 1.38
N ARG A 94 13.59 2.95 0.34
CA ARG A 94 12.61 2.57 -0.68
C ARG A 94 12.07 1.18 -0.40
N VAL A 95 10.89 1.10 0.19
CA VAL A 95 10.24 -0.18 0.49
C VAL A 95 9.49 -0.70 -0.73
N TYR A 96 9.75 -1.95 -1.11
CA TYR A 96 9.10 -2.61 -2.25
C TYR A 96 7.85 -3.37 -1.83
N LYS A 97 6.76 -3.24 -2.58
CA LYS A 97 5.52 -4.01 -2.37
C LYS A 97 4.86 -4.39 -3.68
N LEU A 98 3.99 -5.41 -3.66
CA LEU A 98 3.08 -5.63 -4.78
C LEU A 98 1.90 -4.66 -4.71
N ARG A 99 1.50 -4.18 -5.89
CA ARG A 99 0.32 -3.35 -6.08
C ARG A 99 -0.92 -4.18 -5.79
N THR A 100 -1.67 -3.75 -4.79
CA THR A 100 -2.95 -4.36 -4.42
C THR A 100 -4.14 -3.55 -4.92
N MET A 101 -3.93 -2.25 -5.20
CA MET A 101 -4.96 -1.31 -5.64
C MET A 101 -4.85 -1.02 -7.14
N PHE A 102 -5.97 -0.70 -7.78
CA PHE A 102 -5.99 -0.30 -9.19
C PHE A 102 -5.05 0.88 -9.45
N ALA A 103 -4.48 0.96 -10.64
CA ALA A 103 -3.63 2.09 -11.03
C ALA A 103 -4.46 3.39 -11.02
N TYR A 104 -3.85 4.52 -10.63
CA TYR A 104 -4.50 5.83 -10.51
C TYR A 104 -5.59 5.91 -9.43
N SER A 105 -5.82 4.86 -8.64
CA SER A 105 -6.85 4.88 -7.61
C SER A 105 -6.50 5.80 -6.42
N GLU A 106 -5.23 6.19 -6.27
CA GLU A 106 -4.76 7.19 -5.31
C GLU A 106 -5.45 8.55 -5.49
N TYR A 107 -5.75 8.96 -6.72
CA TYR A 107 -6.43 10.23 -7.03
C TYR A 107 -7.91 10.23 -6.63
N LEU A 108 -8.48 9.06 -6.34
CA LEU A 108 -9.88 8.92 -5.92
C LEU A 108 -10.04 8.94 -4.39
N GLN A 109 -8.96 9.10 -3.64
CA GLN A 109 -8.99 9.03 -2.17
C GLN A 109 -9.98 10.02 -1.56
N GLU A 110 -9.96 11.29 -1.98
CA GLU A 110 -10.85 12.32 -1.46
C GLU A 110 -12.32 12.03 -1.82
N THR A 111 -12.59 11.62 -3.05
CA THR A 111 -13.94 11.28 -3.50
C THR A 111 -14.52 10.12 -2.70
N ILE A 112 -13.73 9.06 -2.51
CA ILE A 112 -14.14 7.89 -1.72
C ILE A 112 -14.33 8.26 -0.25
N TYR A 113 -13.44 9.10 0.30
CA TYR A 113 -13.55 9.60 1.66
C TYR A 113 -14.87 10.35 1.91
N LYS A 114 -15.32 11.16 0.95
CA LYS A 114 -16.60 11.87 1.04
C LYS A 114 -17.81 10.94 0.94
N GLN A 115 -17.69 9.83 0.20
CA GLN A 115 -18.78 8.88 -0.05
C GLN A 115 -18.88 7.78 1.02
N GLN A 116 -17.80 7.48 1.73
CA GLN A 116 -17.74 6.39 2.70
C GLN A 116 -17.20 6.87 4.06
N SER A 117 -17.88 6.49 5.14
CA SER A 117 -17.38 6.70 6.51
C SER A 117 -16.17 5.79 6.80
N LEU A 118 -15.15 6.32 7.47
CA LEU A 118 -14.02 5.55 7.98
C LEU A 118 -14.47 4.60 9.10
N GLN A 119 -13.85 3.42 9.18
CA GLN A 119 -13.91 2.56 10.35
C GLN A 119 -12.90 2.99 11.42
N GLU A 120 -13.02 2.40 12.61
CA GLU A 120 -11.98 2.44 13.65
C GLU A 120 -10.60 2.12 13.05
N GLY A 121 -9.60 2.97 13.34
CA GLY A 121 -8.25 2.88 12.76
C GLY A 121 -8.06 3.60 11.42
N GLY A 122 -9.06 4.35 10.94
CA GLY A 122 -8.92 5.25 9.78
C GLY A 122 -8.90 4.55 8.41
N LYS A 123 -9.54 3.38 8.29
CA LYS A 123 -9.58 2.58 7.05
C LYS A 123 -11.01 2.40 6.53
N PHE A 124 -11.16 2.17 5.22
CA PHE A 124 -12.45 1.93 4.59
C PHE A 124 -12.90 0.47 4.74
N LYS A 125 -14.18 0.24 5.11
CA LYS A 125 -14.76 -1.11 5.35
C LYS A 125 -14.73 -2.02 4.12
N ASN A 126 -14.75 -1.44 2.92
CA ASN A 126 -14.66 -2.12 1.63
C ASN A 126 -14.11 -1.14 0.60
N ASP A 127 -12.79 -0.91 0.62
CA ASP A 127 -12.15 0.05 -0.27
C ASP A 127 -12.28 -0.40 -1.75
N PRO A 128 -13.07 0.31 -2.60
CA PRO A 128 -13.31 -0.08 -3.98
C PRO A 128 -12.06 0.01 -4.85
N ARG A 129 -10.98 0.63 -4.33
CA ARG A 129 -9.70 0.73 -5.01
C ARG A 129 -8.92 -0.57 -4.98
N ILE A 130 -9.20 -1.49 -4.06
CA ILE A 130 -8.50 -2.76 -3.94
C ILE A 130 -9.00 -3.71 -5.05
N SER A 131 -8.08 -4.25 -5.83
CA SER A 131 -8.41 -5.25 -6.85
C SER A 131 -8.69 -6.62 -6.22
N THR A 132 -9.47 -7.48 -6.87
CA THR A 132 -9.76 -8.84 -6.37
C THR A 132 -8.47 -9.65 -6.10
N ILE A 133 -7.52 -9.61 -7.02
CA ILE A 133 -6.20 -10.24 -6.84
C ILE A 133 -5.42 -9.56 -5.72
N GLY A 134 -5.49 -8.22 -5.62
CA GLY A 134 -4.89 -7.47 -4.52
C GLY A 134 -5.46 -7.83 -3.15
N ALA A 135 -6.75 -8.13 -3.05
CA ALA A 135 -7.37 -8.61 -1.82
C ALA A 135 -6.83 -9.99 -1.42
N ILE A 136 -6.63 -10.89 -2.39
CA ILE A 136 -5.97 -12.19 -2.18
C ILE A 136 -4.52 -11.97 -1.72
N PHE A 137 -3.77 -11.08 -2.38
CA PHE A 137 -2.39 -10.77 -1.98
C PHE A 137 -2.30 -10.26 -0.54
N ARG A 138 -3.19 -9.35 -0.12
CA ARG A 138 -3.25 -8.87 1.28
C ARG A 138 -3.65 -9.98 2.25
N LYS A 139 -4.63 -10.82 1.90
CA LYS A 139 -5.08 -11.94 2.75
C LYS A 139 -3.97 -12.96 2.98
N CYS A 140 -3.18 -13.23 1.95
CA CYS A 140 -2.07 -14.20 1.97
C CYS A 140 -0.71 -13.55 2.26
N TRP A 141 -0.65 -12.24 2.59
CA TRP A 141 0.59 -11.48 2.81
C TRP A 141 1.59 -11.51 1.63
N LEU A 142 1.12 -11.80 0.42
CA LEU A 142 1.94 -11.82 -0.78
C LEU A 142 2.37 -10.41 -1.20
N ASP A 143 1.63 -9.38 -0.78
CA ASP A 143 1.94 -7.99 -1.14
C ASP A 143 3.21 -7.44 -0.49
N GLU A 144 3.61 -8.01 0.65
CA GLU A 144 4.83 -7.62 1.37
C GLU A 144 6.04 -8.51 1.01
N LEU A 145 5.86 -9.57 0.21
CA LEU A 145 6.99 -10.42 -0.22
C LEU A 145 8.16 -9.65 -0.85
N PRO A 146 7.95 -8.63 -1.70
CA PRO A 146 9.07 -7.86 -2.23
C PRO A 146 9.89 -7.12 -1.16
N MET A 147 9.35 -6.90 0.05
CA MET A 147 10.11 -6.32 1.17
C MET A 147 11.22 -7.24 1.66
N ILE A 148 11.19 -8.54 1.36
CA ILE A 148 12.29 -9.47 1.66
C ILE A 148 13.58 -8.96 1.02
N TYR A 149 13.52 -8.34 -0.16
CA TYR A 149 14.70 -7.71 -0.77
C TYR A 149 15.29 -6.60 0.12
N ASN A 150 14.45 -5.72 0.69
CA ASN A 150 14.88 -4.69 1.64
C ASN A 150 15.50 -5.27 2.91
N MET A 151 15.05 -6.46 3.32
CA MET A 151 15.62 -7.15 4.47
C MET A 151 17.00 -7.72 4.15
N LEU A 152 17.18 -8.29 2.96
CA LEU A 152 18.46 -8.79 2.48
C LEU A 152 19.49 -7.68 2.24
N THR A 153 19.06 -6.50 1.80
CA THR A 153 19.93 -5.32 1.66
C THR A 153 20.21 -4.62 3.00
N GLY A 154 19.57 -5.07 4.09
CA GLY A 154 19.78 -4.54 5.44
C GLY A 154 19.11 -3.20 5.72
N GLU A 155 18.20 -2.72 4.87
CA GLU A 155 17.41 -1.50 5.08
C GLU A 155 16.31 -1.70 6.13
N ILE A 156 15.77 -2.91 6.22
CA ILE A 156 14.80 -3.35 7.24
C ILE A 156 15.28 -4.63 7.93
N LYS A 157 14.68 -4.98 9.06
CA LYS A 157 14.91 -6.24 9.78
C LYS A 157 13.62 -7.07 9.92
N ILE A 158 13.72 -8.27 10.50
CA ILE A 158 12.56 -9.16 10.67
C ILE A 158 11.54 -8.56 11.63
N VAL A 159 11.94 -8.26 12.88
CA VAL A 159 11.07 -7.66 13.90
C VAL A 159 11.50 -6.24 14.15
N GLY A 160 10.56 -5.29 14.12
CA GLY A 160 10.86 -3.86 14.26
C GLY A 160 9.67 -2.98 13.92
N VAL A 161 9.70 -1.71 14.32
CA VAL A 161 8.60 -0.77 14.06
C VAL A 161 8.26 -0.67 12.57
N ARG A 162 6.99 -0.42 12.24
CA ARG A 162 6.55 -0.40 10.84
C ARG A 162 7.26 0.76 10.10
N PRO A 163 7.74 0.57 8.86
CA PRO A 163 8.22 1.69 8.06
C PRO A 163 7.03 2.61 7.70
N LEU A 164 7.09 3.87 8.15
CA LEU A 164 6.05 4.88 7.92
C LEU A 164 6.40 5.82 6.77
N SER A 165 5.38 6.37 6.10
CA SER A 165 5.59 7.51 5.19
C SER A 165 5.92 8.75 6.01
N GLN A 166 6.53 9.76 5.38
CA GLN A 166 6.84 11.02 6.05
C GLN A 166 5.59 11.66 6.70
N HIS A 167 4.46 11.64 5.99
CA HIS A 167 3.20 12.16 6.49
C HIS A 167 2.69 11.42 7.74
N TYR A 168 2.73 10.08 7.75
CA TYR A 168 2.31 9.33 8.96
C TYR A 168 3.32 9.49 10.09
N TYR A 169 4.61 9.59 9.77
CA TYR A 169 5.66 9.83 10.74
C TYR A 169 5.48 11.17 11.45
N SER A 170 5.07 12.23 10.74
CA SER A 170 4.81 13.55 11.35
C SER A 170 3.58 13.59 12.27
N LEU A 171 2.69 12.59 12.22
CA LEU A 171 1.56 12.49 13.14
C LEU A 171 1.97 11.97 14.53
N TYR A 172 3.18 11.42 14.67
CA TYR A 172 3.66 10.88 15.94
C TYR A 172 4.23 12.02 16.82
N PRO A 173 4.19 11.89 18.16
CA PRO A 173 4.91 12.81 19.05
C PRO A 173 6.41 12.84 18.72
N GLU A 174 7.03 14.01 18.78
CA GLU A 174 8.44 14.22 18.39
C GLU A 174 9.40 13.29 19.16
N ARG A 175 9.16 13.08 20.46
CA ARG A 175 9.90 12.11 21.27
C ARG A 175 9.91 10.71 20.65
N VAL A 176 8.77 10.24 20.16
CA VAL A 176 8.63 8.90 19.58
C VAL A 176 9.25 8.87 18.18
N GLN A 177 9.10 9.94 17.40
CA GLN A 177 9.80 10.11 16.13
C GLN A 177 11.32 9.88 16.29
N GLN A 178 11.94 10.53 17.29
CA GLN A 178 13.37 10.39 17.61
C GLN A 178 13.75 8.97 18.09
N LEU A 179 12.86 8.30 18.82
CA LEU A 179 13.08 6.92 19.24
C LEU A 179 13.04 5.94 18.05
N ARG A 180 12.08 6.10 17.13
CA ARG A 180 11.92 5.21 15.97
C ARG A 180 13.17 5.16 15.11
N ILE A 181 13.79 6.32 14.85
CA ILE A 181 14.95 6.41 13.97
C ILE A 181 16.21 5.78 14.58
N LYS A 182 16.24 5.47 15.89
CA LYS A 182 17.37 4.75 16.50
C LYS A 182 17.45 3.29 16.04
N THR A 183 16.37 2.74 15.51
CA THR A 183 16.27 1.33 15.13
C THR A 183 15.88 1.17 13.67
N LYS A 184 16.30 0.05 13.06
CA LYS A 184 15.82 -0.32 11.73
C LYS A 184 14.32 -0.69 11.80
N PRO A 185 13.51 -0.25 10.82
CA PRO A 185 12.14 -0.73 10.68
C PRO A 185 12.08 -2.25 10.51
N GLY A 186 10.93 -2.84 10.81
CA GLY A 186 10.70 -4.28 10.73
C GLY A 186 9.63 -4.69 9.73
N LEU A 187 9.77 -5.92 9.21
CA LEU A 187 8.73 -6.61 8.46
C LEU A 187 7.55 -7.00 9.37
N ILE A 188 7.85 -7.41 10.60
CA ILE A 188 6.89 -7.79 11.64
C ILE A 188 6.92 -6.71 12.75
N PRO A 189 5.97 -5.76 12.75
CA PRO A 189 5.90 -4.76 13.80
C PRO A 189 5.33 -5.26 15.12
N PRO A 190 5.72 -4.61 16.25
CA PRO A 190 5.28 -4.97 17.59
C PRO A 190 3.76 -4.89 17.78
N PHE A 191 3.07 -4.12 16.92
CA PHE A 191 1.61 -4.08 16.91
C PHE A 191 0.97 -5.47 16.73
N TYR A 192 1.57 -6.39 15.98
CA TYR A 192 1.03 -7.75 15.85
C TYR A 192 1.15 -8.56 17.15
N ALA A 193 2.12 -8.21 18.00
CA ALA A 193 2.32 -8.84 19.30
C ALA A 193 1.36 -8.27 20.35
N ASP A 194 1.16 -6.94 20.36
CA ASP A 194 0.36 -6.27 21.39
C ASP A 194 -1.11 -6.04 21.00
N MET A 195 -1.45 -6.12 19.70
CA MET A 195 -2.79 -5.92 19.14
C MET A 195 -3.50 -4.64 19.61
N PRO A 196 -2.86 -3.46 19.51
CA PRO A 196 -3.48 -2.18 19.87
C PRO A 196 -4.65 -1.81 18.95
N LYS A 197 -5.59 -1.03 19.46
CA LYS A 197 -6.79 -0.57 18.74
C LYS A 197 -6.71 0.89 18.31
N THR A 198 -6.13 1.75 19.14
CA THR A 198 -6.04 3.20 18.89
C THR A 198 -4.64 3.61 18.43
N LEU A 199 -4.52 4.81 17.85
CA LEU A 199 -3.22 5.37 17.47
C LEU A 199 -2.29 5.50 18.69
N ASP A 200 -2.81 5.97 19.81
CA ASP A 200 -2.04 6.14 21.04
C ASP A 200 -1.53 4.79 21.58
N GLU A 201 -2.34 3.74 21.50
CA GLU A 201 -1.91 2.39 21.86
C GLU A 201 -0.84 1.83 20.90
N ILE A 202 -0.93 2.16 19.61
CA ILE A 202 0.10 1.79 18.62
C ILE A 202 1.42 2.48 18.97
N VAL A 203 1.37 3.79 19.22
CA VAL A 203 2.52 4.61 19.63
C VAL A 203 3.17 4.02 20.89
N ALA A 204 2.35 3.72 21.91
CA ALA A 204 2.83 3.14 23.16
C ALA A 204 3.43 1.73 22.98
N SER A 205 2.85 0.90 22.10
CA SER A 205 3.40 -0.43 21.77
C SER A 205 4.77 -0.34 21.11
N GLU A 206 4.91 0.54 20.12
CA GLU A 206 6.18 0.77 19.44
C GLU A 206 7.24 1.33 20.40
N GLU A 207 6.89 2.28 21.26
CA GLU A 207 7.78 2.84 22.25
C GLU A 207 8.27 1.80 23.28
N ARG A 208 7.36 0.96 23.81
CA ARG A 208 7.71 -0.16 24.70
C ARG A 208 8.67 -1.13 24.03
N TYR A 209 8.43 -1.45 22.77
CA TYR A 209 9.30 -2.31 21.99
C TYR A 209 10.69 -1.69 21.81
N ILE A 210 10.78 -0.42 21.39
CA ILE A 210 12.06 0.28 21.17
C ILE A 210 12.87 0.33 22.48
N HIS A 211 12.25 0.68 23.60
CA HIS A 211 12.95 0.73 24.90
C HIS A 211 13.48 -0.64 25.34
N GLN A 212 12.73 -1.72 25.12
CA GLN A 212 13.20 -3.09 25.40
C GLN A 212 14.34 -3.47 24.45
N TYR A 213 14.19 -3.15 23.17
CA TYR A 213 15.16 -3.45 22.13
C TYR A 213 16.50 -2.76 22.41
N LEU A 214 16.49 -1.48 22.78
CA LEU A 214 17.71 -0.73 23.11
C LEU A 214 18.47 -1.31 24.32
N LYS A 215 17.77 -1.98 25.25
CA LYS A 215 18.40 -2.66 26.40
C LYS A 215 18.90 -4.06 26.05
N LYS A 216 18.07 -4.85 25.36
CA LYS A 216 18.34 -6.26 25.01
C LYS A 216 17.83 -6.59 23.61
N PRO A 217 18.61 -6.26 22.55
CA PRO A 217 18.16 -6.35 21.17
C PRO A 217 17.68 -7.76 20.77
N PHE A 218 18.54 -8.77 20.96
CA PHE A 218 18.29 -10.15 20.55
C PHE A 218 17.09 -10.77 21.29
N GLN A 219 17.04 -10.63 22.62
CA GLN A 219 15.96 -11.20 23.44
C GLN A 219 14.62 -10.55 23.11
N THR A 220 14.60 -9.24 22.87
CA THR A 220 13.39 -8.51 22.52
C THR A 220 12.86 -8.96 21.17
N ASP A 221 13.70 -9.03 20.15
CA ASP A 221 13.28 -9.44 18.80
C ASP A 221 12.75 -10.88 18.80
N ILE A 222 13.40 -11.81 19.49
CA ILE A 222 12.92 -13.20 19.63
C ILE A 222 11.55 -13.24 20.31
N LYS A 223 11.39 -12.54 21.45
CA LYS A 223 10.13 -12.50 22.19
C LYS A 223 8.98 -11.97 21.32
N TYR A 224 9.20 -10.84 20.64
CA TYR A 224 8.17 -10.24 19.79
C TYR A 224 7.92 -11.08 18.52
N PHE A 225 8.93 -11.74 17.97
CA PHE A 225 8.77 -12.64 16.82
C PHE A 225 7.78 -13.77 17.13
N PHE A 226 7.98 -14.49 18.24
CA PHE A 226 7.10 -15.61 18.61
C PHE A 226 5.70 -15.12 18.99
N LYS A 227 5.60 -14.04 19.75
CA LYS A 227 4.29 -13.46 20.14
C LYS A 227 3.50 -12.99 18.92
N ALA A 228 4.15 -12.29 17.98
CA ALA A 228 3.51 -11.83 16.74
C ALA A 228 3.13 -13.00 15.84
N THR A 229 4.03 -13.96 15.63
CA THR A 229 3.78 -15.15 14.79
C THR A 229 2.61 -15.97 15.32
N TYR A 230 2.54 -16.19 16.64
CA TYR A 230 1.41 -16.86 17.29
C TYR A 230 0.09 -16.11 17.01
N ASN A 231 0.06 -14.80 17.20
CA ASN A 231 -1.15 -14.01 16.95
C ASN A 231 -1.55 -13.99 15.47
N ILE A 232 -0.59 -13.94 14.55
CA ILE A 232 -0.85 -13.93 13.10
C ILE A 232 -1.42 -15.28 12.64
N LEU A 233 -0.84 -16.40 13.10
CA LEU A 233 -1.23 -17.74 12.67
C LEU A 233 -2.50 -18.24 13.37
N ILE A 234 -2.61 -18.04 14.68
CA ILE A 234 -3.68 -18.64 15.50
C ILE A 234 -4.83 -17.66 15.72
N LYS A 235 -4.54 -16.41 16.08
CA LYS A 235 -5.58 -15.38 16.30
C LYS A 235 -5.97 -14.64 15.02
N GLN A 236 -5.42 -15.04 13.88
CA GLN A 236 -5.62 -14.42 12.57
C GLN A 236 -5.43 -12.89 12.60
N ALA A 237 -4.45 -12.41 13.38
CA ALA A 237 -4.10 -11.00 13.42
C ALA A 237 -3.60 -10.58 12.02
N ARG A 238 -4.44 -9.85 11.29
CA ARG A 238 -4.11 -9.25 10.00
C ARG A 238 -4.10 -7.74 10.17
N SER A 239 -3.27 -7.07 9.38
CA SER A 239 -3.44 -5.63 9.14
C SER A 239 -4.78 -5.43 8.41
N LYS A 240 -5.89 -5.38 9.14
CA LYS A 240 -7.18 -4.86 8.68
C LYS A 240 -6.99 -3.40 8.39
#